data_AF-A0A2P9H039-F1
#
_entry.id   AF-A0A2P9H039-F1
#
_cell.length_a   1.000
_cell.length_b   1.000
_cell.length_c   1.000
_cell.angle_alpha   90.00
_cell.angle_beta   90.00
_cell.angle_gamma   90.00
#
_symmetry.space_group_name_H-M   'P 1'
#
loop_
_entity.id
_entity.type
_entity.pdbx_description
1 polymer ?
#
loop_
_entity_poly.entity_id
_entity_poly.type
_entity_poly.pdbx_seq_one_letter_code
_entity_poly.pdbx_strand_id
1 'polypeptide(L)'
;MSPESSLNLQGGRFQKGQSGNPQGKPKGTRNATTILAQNLLDGEAEALIRKVVQLALEGDLTCLRICIERLVPPKKDAPIEIDIPEVSSIADIPKLFSALTAKIRAGVTPSEARTVMDLAEGVHKTLALAELEQRFTALEEKTRFMNG
;
A
#
# COMPACT_ATOMS: atom_id res chain seq x y z
N MET A 1 -7.91 56.42 -6.92
CA MET A 1 -7.13 55.22 -7.27
C MET A 1 -8.10 54.06 -7.21
N SER A 2 -8.65 53.67 -8.36
CA SER A 2 -9.75 52.70 -8.46
C SER A 2 -9.18 51.27 -8.49
N PRO A 3 -9.83 50.27 -7.87
CA PRO A 3 -9.36 48.89 -7.91
C PRO A 3 -9.68 48.24 -9.26
N GLU A 4 -8.67 47.61 -9.86
CA GLU A 4 -8.78 46.93 -11.15
C GLU A 4 -9.67 45.67 -11.06
N SER A 5 -10.50 45.56 -12.08
CA SER A 5 -11.57 44.58 -12.26
C SER A 5 -11.05 43.18 -12.56
N SER A 6 -11.44 42.20 -11.74
CA SER A 6 -11.36 40.78 -12.08
C SER A 6 -12.22 40.48 -13.31
N LEU A 7 -11.60 40.14 -14.44
CA LEU A 7 -12.27 39.78 -15.69
C LEU A 7 -13.07 38.48 -15.49
N ASN A 8 -14.39 38.62 -15.39
CA ASN A 8 -15.33 37.51 -15.26
C ASN A 8 -15.52 36.86 -16.66
N LEU A 9 -14.77 35.80 -16.96
CA LEU A 9 -14.80 35.05 -18.22
C LEU A 9 -16.02 34.12 -18.38
N GLN A 10 -17.16 34.42 -17.76
CA GLN A 10 -18.39 33.64 -17.95
C GLN A 10 -19.16 34.13 -19.18
N GLY A 11 -18.65 33.81 -20.37
CA GLY A 11 -19.39 33.94 -21.61
C GLY A 11 -20.54 32.92 -21.67
N GLY A 12 -21.77 33.41 -21.62
CA GLY A 12 -23.00 32.76 -22.10
C GLY A 12 -23.41 31.46 -21.39
N ARG A 13 -24.49 31.50 -20.59
CA ARG A 13 -25.19 30.27 -20.20
C ARG A 13 -25.82 29.66 -21.46
N PHE A 14 -25.54 28.39 -21.75
CA PHE A 14 -26.19 27.66 -22.83
C PHE A 14 -27.72 27.62 -22.63
N GLN A 15 -28.48 27.66 -23.73
CA GLN A 15 -29.93 27.49 -23.65
C GLN A 15 -30.26 26.11 -23.08
N LYS A 16 -31.28 26.03 -22.23
CA LYS A 16 -31.70 24.78 -21.60
C LYS A 16 -32.08 23.77 -22.70
N GLY A 17 -31.35 22.66 -22.77
CA GLY A 17 -31.54 21.61 -23.77
C GLY A 17 -30.65 21.71 -25.02
N GLN A 18 -29.79 22.73 -25.13
CA GLN A 18 -28.90 22.90 -26.28
C GLN A 18 -27.45 23.12 -25.84
N SER A 19 -26.61 22.08 -25.99
CA SER A 19 -25.16 22.21 -25.83
C SER A 19 -24.59 22.98 -27.02
N GLY A 20 -23.81 24.04 -26.77
CA GLY A 20 -23.06 24.72 -27.84
C GLY A 20 -21.90 23.88 -28.39
N ASN A 21 -21.61 22.73 -27.79
CA ASN A 21 -20.71 21.73 -28.33
C ASN A 21 -21.36 20.33 -28.25
N PRO A 22 -22.07 19.90 -29.30
CA PRO A 22 -22.75 18.59 -29.35
C PRO A 22 -21.80 17.39 -29.26
N GLN A 23 -20.53 17.55 -29.68
CA GLN A 23 -19.53 16.48 -29.59
C GLN A 23 -18.79 16.46 -28.23
N GLY A 24 -19.08 17.43 -27.36
CA GLY A 24 -18.41 17.57 -26.08
C GLY A 24 -16.95 18.04 -26.22
N LYS A 25 -16.32 18.34 -25.08
CA LYS A 25 -14.90 18.68 -25.03
C LYS A 25 -14.09 17.47 -25.55
N PRO A 26 -13.06 17.67 -26.41
CA PRO A 26 -12.24 16.57 -26.89
C PRO A 26 -11.71 15.70 -25.75
N LYS A 27 -11.72 14.39 -25.95
CA LYS A 27 -11.29 13.42 -24.93
C LYS A 27 -9.81 13.69 -24.61
N GLY A 28 -9.49 13.87 -23.33
CA GLY A 28 -8.13 14.17 -22.87
C GLY A 28 -7.78 15.67 -22.73
N THR A 29 -8.66 16.61 -23.08
CA THR A 29 -8.37 18.03 -22.88
C THR A 29 -8.32 18.37 -21.38
N ARG A 30 -7.13 18.68 -20.88
CA ARG A 30 -6.92 19.17 -19.52
C ARG A 30 -7.68 20.48 -19.28
N ASN A 31 -8.06 20.73 -18.03
CA ASN A 31 -8.71 21.98 -17.65
C ASN A 31 -7.68 23.12 -17.71
N ALA A 32 -8.00 24.24 -18.35
CA ALA A 32 -7.12 25.41 -18.46
C ALA A 32 -6.68 25.92 -17.07
N THR A 33 -7.58 25.90 -16.10
CA THR A 33 -7.29 26.24 -14.70
C THR A 33 -6.25 25.29 -14.09
N THR A 34 -6.32 24.00 -14.40
CA THR A 34 -5.33 23.01 -13.91
C THR A 34 -3.96 23.23 -14.53
N ILE A 35 -3.89 23.59 -15.82
CA ILE A 35 -2.62 23.90 -16.49
C ILE A 35 -1.99 25.16 -15.86
N LEU A 36 -2.79 26.21 -15.67
CA LEU A 36 -2.33 27.43 -15.02
C LEU A 36 -1.82 27.15 -13.59
N ALA A 37 -2.58 26.37 -12.81
CA ALA A 37 -2.18 26.00 -11.46
C ALA A 37 -0.88 25.19 -11.44
N GLN A 38 -0.68 24.27 -12.37
CA GLN A 38 0.58 23.51 -12.50
C GLN A 38 1.75 24.45 -12.79
N ASN A 39 1.61 25.32 -13.80
CA ASN A 39 2.64 26.29 -14.15
C ASN A 39 2.98 27.24 -13.00
N LEU A 40 2.01 27.60 -12.15
CA LEU A 40 2.24 28.44 -10.97
C LEU A 40 2.94 27.69 -9.82
N LEU A 41 2.79 26.37 -9.74
CA LEU A 41 3.39 25.54 -8.71
C LEU A 41 4.77 24.99 -9.11
N ASP A 42 5.08 24.99 -10.40
CA ASP A 42 6.36 24.56 -10.92
C ASP A 42 7.50 25.42 -10.32
N GLY A 43 8.40 24.78 -9.58
CA GLY A 43 9.51 25.45 -8.89
C GLY A 43 9.20 25.96 -7.49
N GLU A 44 7.92 26.03 -7.09
CA GLU A 44 7.50 26.55 -5.78
C GLU A 44 7.59 25.52 -4.64
N ALA A 45 8.00 24.29 -4.94
CA ALA A 45 8.00 23.19 -3.98
C ALA A 45 8.78 23.52 -2.70
N GLU A 46 9.99 24.07 -2.81
CA GLU A 46 10.79 24.42 -1.64
C GLU A 46 10.16 25.55 -0.81
N ALA A 47 9.67 26.60 -1.48
CA ALA A 47 9.04 27.74 -0.81
C ALA A 47 7.77 27.32 -0.05
N LEU A 48 6.93 26.50 -0.67
CA LEU A 48 5.74 25.94 -0.05
C LEU A 48 6.09 25.05 1.14
N ILE A 49 7.09 24.17 1.02
CA ILE A 49 7.54 23.31 2.13
C ILE A 49 8.03 24.17 3.31
N ARG A 50 8.87 25.17 3.05
CA ARG A 50 9.34 26.10 4.10
C ARG A 50 8.18 26.81 4.78
N LYS A 51 7.17 27.26 4.01
CA LYS A 51 6.00 27.93 4.56
C LYS A 51 5.16 27.01 5.43
N VAL A 52 4.96 25.76 5.02
CA VAL A 52 4.25 24.75 5.83
C VAL A 52 4.97 24.52 7.16
N VAL A 53 6.30 24.38 7.15
CA VAL A 53 7.09 24.22 8.39
C VAL A 53 6.93 25.44 9.30
N GLN A 54 7.01 26.66 8.75
CA GLN A 54 6.82 27.88 9.52
C GLN A 54 5.44 27.91 10.20
N LEU A 55 4.37 27.70 9.42
CA LEU A 55 3.00 27.71 9.96
C LEU A 55 2.79 26.62 11.02
N ALA A 56 3.38 25.45 10.83
CA ALA A 56 3.35 24.38 11.82
C ALA A 56 4.02 24.83 13.14
N LEU A 57 5.18 25.48 13.07
CA LEU A 57 5.88 26.02 14.24
C LEU A 57 5.13 27.17 14.91
N GLU A 58 4.33 27.92 14.15
CA GLU A 58 3.43 28.97 14.65
C GLU A 58 2.13 28.40 15.26
N GLY A 59 1.92 27.08 15.21
CA GLY A 59 0.80 26.40 15.86
C GLY A 59 -0.37 26.04 14.96
N ASP A 60 -0.24 26.14 13.63
CA ASP A 60 -1.25 25.63 12.71
C ASP A 60 -1.34 24.10 12.79
N LEU A 61 -2.46 23.60 13.32
CA LEU A 61 -2.68 22.17 13.55
C LEU A 61 -2.70 21.35 12.25
N THR A 62 -3.10 21.94 11.13
CA THR A 62 -3.13 21.25 9.83
C THR A 62 -1.71 21.06 9.32
N CYS A 63 -0.89 22.11 9.38
CA CYS A 63 0.52 22.06 8.99
C CYS A 63 1.32 21.12 9.92
N LEU A 64 1.07 21.17 11.23
CA LEU A 64 1.66 20.25 12.20
C LEU A 64 1.37 18.78 11.85
N ARG A 65 0.12 18.44 11.55
CA ARG A 65 -0.24 17.09 11.13
C ARG A 65 0.50 16.66 9.87
N ILE A 66 0.57 17.52 8.86
CA ILE A 66 1.31 17.25 7.61
C ILE A 66 2.79 16.96 7.92
N CYS A 67 3.42 17.77 8.76
CA CYS A 67 4.82 17.58 9.15
C CYS A 67 5.02 16.28 9.94
N ILE A 68 4.16 15.97 10.91
CA ILE A 68 4.25 14.76 11.73
C ILE A 68 4.03 13.49 10.91
N GLU A 69 3.04 13.46 10.01
CA GLU A 69 2.79 12.30 9.13
C GLU A 69 3.98 11.99 8.21
N ARG A 70 4.84 12.97 7.92
CA ARG A 70 6.06 12.81 7.11
C ARG A 70 7.30 12.47 7.94
N LEU A 71 7.40 13.00 9.15
CA LEU A 71 8.51 12.73 10.08
C LEU A 71 8.37 11.38 10.78
N VAL A 72 7.15 11.02 11.16
CA VAL A 72 6.81 9.77 11.81
C VAL A 72 6.00 8.96 10.79
N PRO A 73 6.67 8.17 9.93
CA PRO A 73 5.94 7.29 9.03
C PRO A 73 5.06 6.37 9.90
N PRO A 74 3.80 6.11 9.51
CA PRO A 74 3.02 5.09 10.17
C PRO A 74 3.84 3.80 10.15
N LYS A 75 4.04 3.18 11.32
CA LYS A 75 4.76 1.90 11.43
C LYS A 75 4.07 0.89 10.50
N LYS A 76 4.65 0.67 9.33
CA LYS A 76 4.14 -0.33 8.37
C LYS A 76 4.52 -1.72 8.84
N ASP A 77 5.80 -1.89 9.19
CA ASP A 77 6.35 -3.13 9.72
C ASP A 77 7.40 -2.75 10.78
N ALA A 78 7.23 -3.23 12.00
CA ALA A 78 8.30 -3.21 13.01
C ALA A 78 9.00 -4.57 12.97
N PRO A 79 10.31 -4.66 13.22
CA PRO A 79 10.95 -5.95 13.44
C PRO A 79 10.27 -6.67 14.61
N ILE A 80 9.80 -7.89 14.37
CA ILE A 80 9.20 -8.71 15.41
C ILE A 80 10.22 -9.79 15.80
N GLU A 81 10.62 -9.82 17.07
CA GLU A 81 11.49 -10.87 17.60
C GLU A 81 10.66 -12.12 17.95
N ILE A 82 10.52 -13.02 16.98
CA ILE A 82 9.86 -14.30 17.15
C ILE A 82 10.90 -15.40 17.01
N ASP A 83 11.07 -16.18 18.08
CA ASP A 83 11.82 -17.43 18.03
C ASP A 83 10.93 -18.47 17.32
N ILE A 84 11.11 -18.58 16.01
CA ILE A 84 10.36 -19.52 15.18
C ILE A 84 10.99 -20.90 15.36
N PRO A 85 10.26 -21.91 15.85
CA PRO A 85 10.77 -23.27 15.93
C PRO A 85 10.99 -23.84 14.53
N GLU A 86 11.95 -24.75 14.39
CA GLU A 86 12.15 -25.48 13.13
C GLU A 86 10.88 -26.26 12.77
N VAL A 87 10.36 -26.04 11.56
CA VAL A 87 9.17 -26.73 11.04
C VAL A 87 9.63 -27.67 9.94
N SER A 88 9.84 -28.93 10.30
CA SER A 88 10.33 -29.98 9.39
C SER A 88 9.21 -30.90 8.92
N SER A 89 8.05 -30.86 9.58
CA SER A 89 6.93 -31.75 9.29
C SER A 89 5.59 -31.16 9.76
N ILE A 90 4.48 -31.75 9.33
CA ILE A 90 3.12 -31.39 9.79
C ILE A 90 2.99 -31.50 11.32
N ALA A 91 3.70 -32.44 11.94
CA ALA A 91 3.66 -32.65 13.39
C ALA A 91 4.24 -31.46 14.18
N ASP A 92 4.99 -30.57 13.53
CA ASP A 92 5.59 -29.39 14.16
C ASP A 92 4.66 -28.17 14.15
N ILE A 93 3.57 -28.18 13.38
CA ILE A 93 2.62 -27.07 13.28
C ILE A 93 2.04 -26.65 14.64
N PRO A 94 1.61 -27.57 15.54
CA PRO A 94 1.15 -27.19 16.87
C PRO A 94 2.21 -26.47 17.71
N LYS A 95 3.51 -26.82 17.54
CA LYS A 95 4.62 -26.17 18.26
C LYS A 95 4.77 -24.71 17.80
N LEU A 96 4.68 -24.48 16.49
CA LEU A 96 4.70 -23.13 15.92
C LEU A 96 3.53 -22.27 16.44
N PHE A 97 2.31 -22.81 16.44
CA PHE A 97 1.14 -22.12 16.99
C PHE A 97 1.32 -21.76 18.46
N SER A 98 1.87 -22.68 19.26
CA SER A 98 2.14 -22.44 20.69
C SER A 98 3.16 -21.32 20.88
N ALA A 99 4.26 -21.31 20.11
CA ALA A 99 5.29 -20.27 20.17
C ALA A 99 4.73 -18.89 19.81
N LEU A 100 3.94 -18.81 18.73
CA LEU A 100 3.29 -17.56 18.32
C LEU A 100 2.28 -17.05 19.36
N THR A 101 1.48 -17.94 19.93
CA THR A 101 0.52 -17.57 20.99
C THR A 101 1.23 -16.98 22.21
N ALA A 102 2.39 -17.54 22.58
CA ALA A 102 3.20 -17.00 23.67
C ALA A 102 3.73 -15.59 23.35
N LYS A 103 4.19 -15.35 22.11
CA LYS A 103 4.67 -14.04 21.67
C LYS A 103 3.56 -13.00 21.57
N ILE A 104 2.34 -13.40 21.18
CA ILE A 104 1.16 -12.50 21.21
C ILE A 104 0.91 -11.99 22.63
N ARG A 105 0.99 -12.87 23.64
CA ARG A 105 0.86 -12.46 25.05
C ARG A 105 1.98 -11.53 25.51
N ALA A 106 3.15 -11.59 24.87
CA ALA A 106 4.30 -10.74 25.15
C ALA A 106 4.29 -9.38 24.42
N GLY A 107 3.25 -9.11 23.61
CA GLY A 107 3.06 -7.80 22.96
C GLY A 107 3.16 -7.81 21.43
N VAL A 108 3.38 -8.97 20.80
CA VAL A 108 3.24 -9.10 19.35
C VAL A 108 1.77 -8.99 18.97
N THR A 109 1.46 -8.21 17.95
CA THR A 109 0.08 -8.03 17.50
C THR A 109 -0.43 -9.27 16.75
N PRO A 110 -1.75 -9.53 16.76
CA PRO A 110 -2.32 -10.62 15.94
C PRO A 110 -2.03 -10.49 14.45
N SER A 111 -1.90 -9.25 13.93
CA SER A 111 -1.55 -9.00 12.53
C SER A 111 -0.13 -9.45 12.20
N GLU A 112 0.82 -9.13 13.08
CA GLU A 112 2.22 -9.55 12.97
C GLU A 112 2.36 -11.08 13.07
N ALA A 113 1.63 -11.71 13.99
CA ALA A 113 1.61 -13.16 14.12
C ALA A 113 1.03 -13.86 12.87
N ARG A 114 0.03 -13.25 12.22
CA ARG A 114 -0.55 -13.77 10.97
C ARG A 114 0.49 -13.80 9.86
N THR A 115 1.31 -12.77 9.72
CA THR A 115 2.38 -12.74 8.70
C THR A 115 3.33 -13.93 8.83
N VAL A 116 3.66 -14.33 10.07
CA VAL A 116 4.50 -15.51 10.31
C VAL A 116 3.77 -16.83 10.00
N MET A 117 2.49 -16.90 10.35
CA MET A 117 1.64 -18.06 10.00
C MET A 117 1.53 -18.27 8.49
N ASP A 118 1.31 -17.20 7.73
CA ASP A 118 1.18 -17.25 6.27
C ASP A 118 2.49 -17.75 5.62
N LEU A 119 3.65 -17.32 6.14
CA LEU A 119 4.96 -17.81 5.70
C LEU A 119 5.13 -19.31 5.99
N ALA A 120 4.79 -19.74 7.21
CA ALA A 120 4.89 -21.15 7.61
C ALA A 120 3.95 -22.06 6.80
N GLU A 121 2.75 -21.59 6.47
CA GLU A 121 1.83 -22.29 5.58
C GLU A 121 2.41 -22.45 4.17
N GLY A 122 3.08 -21.42 3.65
CA GLY A 122 3.79 -21.47 2.37
C GLY A 122 4.89 -22.54 2.35
N VAL A 123 5.77 -22.54 3.35
CA VAL A 123 6.85 -23.54 3.48
C VAL A 123 6.27 -24.95 3.58
N HIS A 124 5.21 -25.12 4.37
CA HIS A 124 4.55 -26.42 4.54
C HIS A 124 4.00 -26.97 3.21
N LYS A 125 3.30 -26.14 2.42
CA LYS A 125 2.75 -26.56 1.11
C LYS A 125 3.86 -27.01 0.17
N THR A 126 4.98 -26.30 0.13
CA THR A 126 6.13 -26.67 -0.70
C THR A 126 6.75 -27.99 -0.26
N LEU A 127 6.93 -28.20 1.04
CA LEU A 127 7.49 -29.45 1.56
C LEU A 127 6.57 -30.65 1.29
N ALA A 128 5.26 -30.49 1.54
CA ALA A 128 4.29 -31.53 1.27
C ALA A 128 4.24 -31.92 -0.21
N LEU A 129 4.39 -30.95 -1.12
CA LEU A 129 4.47 -31.23 -2.56
C LEU A 129 5.74 -32.02 -2.91
N ALA A 130 6.89 -31.65 -2.34
CA ALA A 130 8.14 -32.37 -2.55
C ALA A 130 8.09 -33.82 -2.02
N GLU A 131 7.51 -34.03 -0.84
CA GLU A 131 7.30 -35.38 -0.29
C GLU A 131 6.38 -36.24 -1.17
N LEU A 132 5.31 -35.64 -1.70
CA LEU A 132 4.40 -36.33 -2.61
C LEU A 132 5.11 -36.71 -3.91
N GLU A 133 5.87 -35.81 -4.51
CA GLU A 133 6.65 -36.07 -5.72
C GLU A 133 7.61 -37.26 -5.53
N GLN A 134 8.38 -37.26 -4.42
CA GLN A 134 9.26 -38.38 -4.08
C GLN A 134 8.53 -39.72 -3.99
N ARG A 135 7.35 -39.72 -3.35
CA ARG A 135 6.54 -40.94 -3.23
C ARG A 135 5.97 -41.42 -4.56
N PHE A 136 5.58 -40.50 -5.44
CA PHE A 136 5.13 -40.83 -6.80
C PHE A 136 6.27 -41.46 -7.61
N THR A 137 7.45 -40.85 -7.64
CA THR A 137 8.61 -41.39 -8.35
C THR A 137 8.98 -42.79 -7.84
N ALA A 138 9.01 -43.00 -6.53
CA ALA A 138 9.31 -44.32 -5.95
C ALA A 138 8.27 -45.39 -6.33
N LEU A 139 7.00 -45.01 -6.47
CA LEU A 139 5.93 -45.92 -6.92
C LEU A 139 6.02 -46.22 -8.41
N GLU A 140 6.34 -45.23 -9.24
CA GLU A 140 6.55 -45.41 -10.68
C GLU A 140 7.73 -46.34 -10.96
N GLU A 141 8.85 -46.19 -10.24
CA GLU A 141 10.01 -47.08 -10.34
C GLU A 141 9.67 -48.52 -9.96
N LYS A 142 8.96 -48.73 -8.84
CA LYS A 142 8.51 -50.06 -8.42
C LYS A 142 7.58 -50.71 -9.43
N THR A 143 6.64 -49.94 -9.99
CA THR A 143 5.70 -50.43 -11.01
C THR A 143 6.42 -50.78 -12.30
N ARG A 144 7.41 -49.97 -12.71
CA ARG A 144 8.27 -50.23 -13.87
C ARG A 144 9.10 -51.51 -13.67
N PHE A 145 9.61 -51.75 -12.47
CA PHE A 145 10.37 -52.96 -12.14
C PHE A 145 9.50 -54.23 -12.12
N MET A 146 8.21 -54.12 -11.74
CA MET A 146 7.29 -55.27 -11.74
C MET A 146 6.76 -55.66 -13.12
N ASN A 147 6.76 -54.72 -14.08
CA ASN A 147 6.20 -54.91 -15.42
C ASN A 147 7.26 -55.19 -16.51
N GLY A 148 8.55 -55.29 -16.14
CA GLY A 148 9.66 -55.66 -17.03
C GLY A 148 10.21 -57.02 -16.66
#